data_AF-A0A2D7XHB7-F1
#
_entry.id   AF-A0A2D7XHB7-F1
#
_cell.length_a   1.000
_cell.length_b   1.000
_cell.length_c   1.000
_cell.angle_alpha   90.00
_cell.angle_beta   90.00
_cell.angle_gamma   90.00
#
_symmetry.space_group_name_H-M   'P 1'
#
loop_
_entity.id
_entity.type
_entity.pdbx_description
1 polymer ?
#
loop_
_entity_poly.entity_id
_entity_poly.type
_entity_poly.pdbx_seq_one_letter_code
_entity_poly.pdbx_strand_id
1 'polypeptide(L)'
;MSYSFNKDYNTLSGIYVPLNIYDKSFQKILGESKNTSQEVIYSGNFGGVYAIPDFETADLSVSDTDFFIDFGDGTIVENNLSAFHTYKTSGNFPITLIVTNSAGNFFRSKESYVININDPVPDKIFITQSARTQDQSESTIKFYISR
;
A
#
# COMPACT_ATOMS: atom_id res chain seq x y z
N MET A 1 -16.05 -9.23 6.92
CA MET A 1 -15.97 -8.85 8.34
C MET A 1 -15.78 -7.34 8.42
N SER A 2 -16.47 -6.66 9.33
CA SER A 2 -16.26 -5.22 9.59
C SER A 2 -15.29 -5.12 10.77
N TYR A 3 -14.04 -4.72 10.53
CA TYR A 3 -13.07 -4.50 11.60
C TYR A 3 -13.17 -3.05 12.06
N SER A 4 -13.66 -2.83 13.28
CA SER A 4 -13.67 -1.51 13.90
C SER A 4 -12.36 -1.31 14.67
N PHE A 5 -11.38 -0.69 14.01
CA PHE A 5 -10.12 -0.33 14.63
C PHE A 5 -10.31 0.92 15.50
N ASN A 6 -10.16 0.77 16.81
CA ASN A 6 -10.22 1.92 17.72
C ASN A 6 -9.01 2.82 17.43
N LYS A 7 -9.20 4.14 17.26
CA LYS A 7 -8.10 5.06 16.94
C LYS A 7 -7.02 5.12 18.04
N ASP A 8 -7.34 4.55 19.20
CA ASP A 8 -6.59 4.55 20.45
C ASP A 8 -5.78 3.27 20.69
N TYR A 9 -5.28 2.60 19.64
CA TYR A 9 -4.19 1.65 19.86
C TYR A 9 -3.01 2.42 20.41
N ASN A 10 -2.79 2.33 21.73
CA ASN A 10 -1.62 2.87 22.38
C ASN A 10 -0.39 2.37 21.63
N THR A 11 0.53 3.28 21.29
CA THR A 11 1.90 2.90 20.99
C THR A 11 2.44 2.24 22.26
N LEU A 12 2.31 0.93 22.40
CA LEU A 12 2.96 0.21 23.48
C LEU A 12 4.46 0.48 23.33
N SER A 13 5.03 1.15 24.33
CA SER A 13 6.45 1.47 24.33
C SER A 13 7.24 0.17 24.28
N GLY A 14 7.82 -0.15 23.12
CA GLY A 14 8.81 -1.22 22.99
C GLY A 14 8.46 -2.43 22.13
N ILE A 15 7.45 -2.35 21.25
CA ILE A 15 7.30 -3.36 20.18
C ILE A 15 7.35 -2.67 18.82
N TYR A 16 8.35 -3.06 18.02
CA TYR A 16 8.61 -2.54 16.69
C TYR A 16 8.68 -3.69 15.68
N VAL A 17 7.88 -3.56 14.62
CA VAL A 17 7.95 -4.41 13.44
C VAL A 17 8.13 -3.49 12.25
N PRO A 18 9.31 -3.48 11.58
CA PRO A 18 9.49 -2.69 10.38
C PRO A 18 8.48 -3.08 9.31
N LEU A 19 8.01 -2.10 8.55
CA LEU A 19 7.19 -2.33 7.36
C LEU A 19 7.93 -1.74 6.16
N ASN A 20 8.38 -2.62 5.26
CA ASN A 20 9.08 -2.21 4.07
C ASN A 20 8.07 -2.03 2.93
N ILE A 21 8.11 -0.87 2.27
CA ILE A 21 7.23 -0.55 1.13
C ILE A 21 8.05 -0.57 -0.15
N TYR A 22 7.58 -1.31 -1.15
CA TYR A 22 8.21 -1.44 -2.45
C TYR A 22 7.26 -1.07 -3.57
N ASP A 23 7.82 -0.63 -4.69
CA ASP A 23 7.05 -0.50 -5.93
C ASP A 23 6.83 -1.86 -6.60
N LYS A 24 6.07 -1.88 -7.70
CA LYS A 24 5.80 -3.09 -8.50
C LYS A 24 7.05 -3.80 -9.05
N SER A 25 8.19 -3.10 -9.09
CA SER A 25 9.49 -3.62 -9.55
C SER A 25 10.38 -4.04 -8.38
N PHE A 26 9.82 -4.14 -7.18
CA PHE A 26 10.51 -4.42 -5.93
C PHE A 26 11.64 -3.42 -5.61
N GLN A 27 11.54 -2.18 -6.11
CA GLN A 27 12.39 -1.08 -5.64
C GLN A 27 11.81 -0.53 -4.35
N LYS A 28 12.65 -0.43 -3.31
CA LYS A 28 12.23 0.04 -1.99
C LYS A 28 11.85 1.53 -2.08
N ILE A 29 10.60 1.84 -1.74
CA ILE A 29 10.06 3.20 -1.65
C ILE A 29 10.28 3.74 -0.23
N LEU A 30 9.98 2.92 0.80
CA LEU A 30 10.12 3.26 2.21
C LEU A 30 10.69 2.08 3.00
N GLY A 31 11.47 2.40 4.04
CA GLY A 31 11.74 1.48 5.14
C GLY A 31 12.94 1.89 6.00
N GLU A 32 12.89 1.42 7.25
CA GLU A 32 13.76 1.73 8.39
C GLU A 32 14.12 3.20 8.57
N SER A 33 13.25 3.93 9.27
CA SER A 33 13.72 5.09 10.02
C SER A 33 13.09 5.11 11.39
N LYS A 34 13.81 4.52 12.35
CA LYS A 34 13.51 4.58 13.78
C LYS A 34 13.24 6.04 14.16
N ASN A 35 11.96 6.40 14.22
CA ASN A 35 11.40 7.68 14.68
C ASN A 35 11.17 8.83 13.66
N THR A 36 10.79 8.58 12.40
CA THR A 36 10.27 9.68 11.55
C THR A 36 9.05 9.28 10.71
N SER A 37 7.97 10.07 10.81
CA SER A 37 6.93 10.11 9.78
C SER A 37 7.56 10.61 8.50
N GLN A 38 7.82 9.70 7.56
CA GLN A 38 8.37 10.05 6.26
C GLN A 38 7.22 10.19 5.27
N GLU A 39 7.06 11.38 4.71
CA GLU A 39 6.20 11.61 3.55
C GLU A 39 7.04 11.33 2.29
N VAL A 40 6.68 10.30 1.53
CA VAL A 40 7.34 9.97 0.27
C VAL A 40 6.33 10.06 -0.87
N ILE A 41 6.76 10.76 -1.93
CA ILE A 41 5.99 10.94 -3.15
C ILE A 41 6.16 9.71 -4.02
N TYR A 42 5.07 8.99 -4.25
CA TYR A 42 5.00 7.86 -5.16
C TYR A 42 4.11 8.21 -6.37
N SER A 43 4.73 8.32 -7.54
CA SER A 43 4.04 8.62 -8.82
C SER A 43 3.56 7.35 -9.55
N GLY A 44 3.19 6.32 -8.79
CA GLY A 44 2.84 4.96 -9.21
C GLY A 44 2.29 4.79 -10.62
N ASN A 45 3.19 4.65 -11.59
CA ASN A 45 2.82 4.59 -13.00
C ASN A 45 2.29 3.17 -13.34
N PHE A 46 1.10 2.77 -12.87
CA PHE A 46 0.37 1.50 -13.14
C PHE A 46 0.61 0.28 -12.23
N GLY A 47 0.90 0.41 -10.93
CA GLY A 47 1.00 -0.85 -10.19
C GLY A 47 1.13 -0.81 -8.69
N GLY A 48 0.60 0.20 -8.00
CA GLY A 48 0.43 0.08 -6.56
C GLY A 48 1.74 -0.12 -5.78
N VAL A 49 1.61 -0.60 -4.54
CA VAL A 49 2.75 -0.86 -3.65
C VAL A 49 2.64 -2.23 -3.01
N TYR A 50 3.80 -2.83 -2.76
CA TYR A 50 3.93 -3.97 -1.86
C TYR A 50 4.25 -3.47 -0.46
N ALA A 51 3.51 -3.96 0.54
CA ALA A 51 3.80 -3.80 1.95
C ALA A 51 4.25 -5.14 2.53
N ILE A 52 5.48 -5.18 3.04
CA ILE A 52 6.14 -6.40 3.53
C ILE A 52 6.58 -6.15 4.97
N PRO A 53 5.89 -6.74 5.97
CA PRO A 53 6.33 -6.68 7.36
C PRO A 53 7.60 -7.52 7.55
N ASP A 54 8.54 -6.99 8.31
CA ASP A 54 9.77 -7.68 8.67
C ASP A 54 9.67 -8.22 10.09
N PHE A 55 9.19 -9.47 10.20
CA PHE A 55 9.10 -10.17 11.47
C PHE A 55 10.43 -10.79 11.91
N GLU A 56 11.43 -10.89 11.03
CA GLU A 56 12.74 -11.45 11.36
C GLU A 56 13.54 -10.48 12.23
N THR A 57 13.42 -9.18 11.96
CA THR A 57 14.05 -8.13 12.77
C THR A 57 13.13 -7.55 13.84
N ALA A 58 11.91 -8.08 13.97
CA ALA A 58 10.95 -7.66 14.96
C ALA A 58 11.31 -8.11 16.38
N ASP A 59 10.74 -7.42 17.37
CA ASP A 59 10.79 -7.88 18.76
C ASP A 59 10.08 -9.23 18.89
N LEU A 60 10.72 -10.22 19.54
CA LEU A 60 10.29 -11.63 19.68
C LEU A 60 8.89 -11.86 20.30
N SER A 61 8.15 -10.81 20.63
CA SER A 61 6.82 -10.85 21.27
C SER A 61 5.65 -10.63 20.30
N VAL A 62 5.91 -10.48 18.99
CA VAL A 62 4.87 -10.33 17.95
C VAL A 62 4.58 -11.64 17.22
N SER A 63 3.32 -11.84 16.83
CA SER A 63 2.91 -12.92 15.94
C SER A 63 3.07 -12.51 14.48
N ASP A 64 3.67 -13.39 13.67
CA ASP A 64 3.71 -13.31 12.20
C ASP A 64 2.51 -14.03 11.53
N THR A 65 1.61 -14.58 12.34
CA THR A 65 0.40 -15.31 11.89
C THR A 65 -0.90 -14.59 12.22
N ASP A 66 -0.83 -13.46 12.93
CA ASP A 66 -1.99 -12.65 13.30
C ASP A 66 -1.62 -11.16 13.24
N PHE A 67 -1.84 -10.56 12.06
CA PHE A 67 -1.56 -9.15 11.79
C PHE A 67 -2.42 -8.62 10.62
N PHE A 68 -2.52 -7.30 10.56
CA PHE A 68 -3.22 -6.57 9.50
C PHE A 68 -2.34 -5.47 8.93
N ILE A 69 -2.48 -5.23 7.63
CA ILE A 69 -1.93 -4.07 6.93
C ILE A 69 -3.11 -3.21 6.50
N ASP A 70 -3.21 -2.01 7.08
CA ASP A 70 -4.15 -0.97 6.65
C ASP A 70 -3.43 -0.05 5.68
N PHE A 71 -3.95 0.07 4.45
CA PHE A 71 -3.38 0.93 3.41
C PHE A 71 -3.84 2.38 3.52
N GLY A 72 -4.71 2.73 4.47
CA GLY A 72 -5.10 4.12 4.74
C GLY A 72 -6.19 4.68 3.80
N ASP A 73 -6.65 3.90 2.81
CA ASP A 73 -7.79 4.22 1.95
C ASP A 73 -9.07 3.44 2.31
N GLY A 74 -9.04 2.74 3.45
CA GLY A 74 -10.08 1.82 3.90
C GLY A 74 -9.87 0.36 3.49
N THR A 75 -8.84 0.08 2.69
CA THR A 75 -8.44 -1.29 2.35
C THR A 75 -7.56 -1.88 3.44
N ILE A 76 -7.92 -3.09 3.90
CA ILE A 76 -7.19 -3.82 4.95
C ILE A 76 -6.91 -5.23 4.46
N VAL A 77 -5.67 -5.67 4.62
CA VAL A 77 -5.21 -7.02 4.28
C VAL A 77 -4.79 -7.72 5.57
N GLU A 78 -5.24 -8.95 5.76
CA GLU A 78 -4.99 -9.77 6.95
C GLU A 78 -4.02 -10.91 6.60
N ASN A 79 -3.04 -11.16 7.48
CA ASN A 79 -2.15 -12.32 7.45
C ASN A 79 -1.44 -12.57 6.10
N ASN A 80 -1.02 -11.49 5.42
CA ASN A 80 -0.27 -11.56 4.17
C ASN A 80 1.09 -10.87 4.29
N LEU A 81 2.17 -11.66 4.24
CA LEU A 81 3.55 -11.19 4.35
C LEU A 81 4.04 -10.40 3.13
N SER A 82 3.26 -10.38 2.03
CA SER A 82 3.53 -9.58 0.85
C SER A 82 2.21 -9.07 0.27
N ALA A 83 1.67 -8.03 0.90
CA ALA A 83 0.39 -7.44 0.51
C ALA A 83 0.60 -6.43 -0.62
N PHE A 84 -0.06 -6.66 -1.75
CA PHE A 84 -0.08 -5.74 -2.88
C PHE A 84 -1.35 -4.88 -2.86
N HIS A 85 -1.21 -3.57 -3.02
CA HIS A 85 -2.36 -2.65 -3.05
C HIS A 85 -2.24 -1.59 -4.14
N THR A 86 -3.36 -1.27 -4.78
CA THR A 86 -3.46 -0.23 -5.81
C THR A 86 -4.42 0.86 -5.38
N TYR A 87 -3.91 2.10 -5.28
CA TYR A 87 -4.72 3.28 -4.99
C TYR A 87 -5.48 3.77 -6.23
N LYS A 88 -6.79 3.96 -6.06
CA LYS A 88 -7.69 4.48 -7.10
C LYS A 88 -7.81 5.99 -7.12
N THR A 89 -7.40 6.66 -6.04
CA THR A 89 -7.47 8.11 -5.91
C THR A 89 -6.09 8.66 -5.57
N SER A 90 -5.82 9.88 -6.01
CA SER A 90 -4.67 10.64 -5.53
C SER A 90 -4.93 11.09 -4.09
N GLY A 91 -3.88 11.15 -3.29
CA GLY A 91 -3.99 11.51 -1.87
C GLY A 91 -2.82 11.03 -1.04
N ASN A 92 -2.89 11.36 0.25
CA ASN A 92 -1.93 10.92 1.26
C ASN A 92 -2.53 9.76 2.05
N PHE A 93 -1.88 8.60 1.99
CA PHE A 93 -2.39 7.39 2.62
C PHE A 93 -1.41 6.89 3.70
N PRO A 94 -1.81 6.87 4.98
CA PRO A 94 -1.00 6.31 6.05
C PRO A 94 -1.10 4.78 6.05
N ILE A 95 -0.05 4.11 5.59
CA ILE A 95 0.09 2.66 5.69
C ILE A 95 0.47 2.30 7.13
N THR A 96 -0.34 1.45 7.75
CA THR A 96 -0.19 1.06 9.16
C THR A 96 -0.16 -0.46 9.28
N LEU A 97 0.86 -0.98 9.94
CA LEU A 97 0.92 -2.38 10.37
C LEU A 97 0.29 -2.51 11.76
N ILE A 98 -0.65 -3.43 11.91
CA ILE A 98 -1.33 -3.75 13.16
C ILE A 98 -1.00 -5.20 13.49
N VAL A 99 -0.38 -5.44 14.64
CA VAL A 99 0.16 -6.74 15.03
C VAL A 99 -0.43 -7.19 16.36
N THR A 100 -0.50 -8.50 16.56
CA THR A 100 -0.93 -9.11 17.82
C THR A 100 0.27 -9.63 18.61
N ASN A 101 0.25 -9.48 19.93
CA ASN A 101 1.19 -10.16 20.81
C ASN A 101 0.66 -11.53 21.26
N SER A 102 1.52 -12.31 21.92
CA SER A 102 1.15 -13.60 22.52
C SER A 102 -0.01 -13.53 23.53
N ALA A 103 -0.33 -12.34 24.04
CA ALA A 103 -1.47 -12.12 24.94
C ALA A 103 -2.77 -11.78 24.20
N GLY A 104 -2.79 -11.79 22.86
CA GLY A 104 -3.98 -11.53 22.05
C GLY A 104 -4.35 -10.04 21.92
N ASN A 105 -3.45 -9.13 22.31
CA ASN A 105 -3.69 -7.70 22.19
C ASN A 105 -3.14 -7.16 20.88
N PHE A 106 -3.94 -6.37 20.18
CA PHE A 106 -3.55 -5.68 18.95
C PHE A 106 -2.91 -4.32 19.25
N PHE A 107 -1.89 -3.97 18.49
CA PHE A 107 -1.23 -2.66 18.57
C PHE A 107 -0.74 -2.22 17.19
N ARG A 108 -0.65 -0.91 16.99
CA ARG A 108 0.00 -0.34 15.80
C ARG A 108 1.51 -0.46 15.96
N SER A 109 2.18 -0.95 14.93
CA SER A 109 3.64 -0.79 14.85
C SER A 109 3.97 0.71 14.89
N LYS A 110 5.07 1.06 15.55
CA LYS A 110 5.44 2.44 15.89
C LYS A 110 5.63 3.36 14.66
N GLU A 111 5.73 2.80 13.46
CA GLU A 111 5.89 3.57 12.22
C GLU A 111 4.58 3.65 11.44
N SER A 112 4.20 4.89 11.11
CA SER A 112 3.15 5.18 10.14
C SER A 112 3.81 5.76 8.89
N TYR A 113 3.68 5.05 7.79
CA TYR A 113 4.29 5.42 6.51
C TYR A 113 3.26 6.19 5.69
N VAL A 114 3.52 7.46 5.37
CA VAL A 114 2.60 8.22 4.53
C VAL A 114 3.09 8.16 3.09
N ILE A 115 2.31 7.50 2.25
CA ILE A 115 2.53 7.50 0.81
C ILE A 115 1.67 8.58 0.16
N ASN A 116 2.29 9.48 -0.58
CA ASN A 116 1.61 10.46 -1.41
C ASN A 116 1.44 9.89 -2.82
N ILE A 117 0.20 9.66 -3.24
CA ILE A 117 -0.17 9.17 -4.56
C ILE A 117 -0.59 10.35 -5.42
N ASN A 118 0.20 10.67 -6.45
CA ASN A 118 -0.13 11.75 -7.39
C ASN A 118 -0.83 11.26 -8.66
N ASP A 119 -0.51 10.04 -9.09
CA ASP A 119 -1.04 9.44 -10.31
C ASP A 119 -1.64 8.06 -9.97
N PRO A 120 -2.93 7.98 -9.60
CA PRO A 120 -3.58 6.71 -9.30
C PRO A 120 -3.76 5.87 -10.58
N VAL A 121 -4.04 4.58 -10.39
CA VAL A 121 -4.33 3.69 -11.52
C VAL A 121 -5.65 4.12 -12.18
N PRO A 122 -5.69 4.30 -13.52
CA PRO A 122 -6.89 4.72 -14.22
C PRO A 122 -8.06 3.75 -14.06
N ASP A 123 -9.27 4.28 -13.88
CA ASP A 123 -10.49 3.48 -13.77
C ASP A 123 -10.81 2.72 -15.08
N LYS A 124 -10.50 3.31 -16.24
CA LYS A 124 -10.77 2.73 -17.56
C LYS A 124 -9.72 3.13 -18.59
N ILE A 125 -9.41 2.19 -19.47
CA ILE A 125 -8.66 2.41 -20.71
C ILE A 125 -9.66 2.35 -21.85
N PHE A 126 -9.81 3.44 -22.59
CA PHE A 126 -10.64 3.48 -23.79
C PHE A 126 -9.79 3.24 -25.03
N ILE A 127 -10.18 2.23 -25.82
CA ILE A 127 -9.64 1.99 -27.16
C ILE A 127 -10.66 2.52 -28.14
N THR A 128 -10.30 3.58 -28.86
CA THR A 128 -11.09 4.04 -30.02
C THR A 128 -10.32 3.77 -31.28
N GLN A 129 -10.84 2.87 -32.10
CA GLN A 129 -10.41 2.75 -33.49
C GLN A 129 -11.12 3.84 -34.28
N SER A 130 -10.36 4.78 -34.84
CA SER A 130 -10.92 5.66 -35.86
C SER A 130 -11.09 4.82 -37.12
N ALA A 131 -12.31 4.38 -37.43
CA ALA A 131 -12.58 3.74 -38.71
C ALA A 131 -12.33 4.77 -39.82
N ARG A 132 -11.23 4.67 -40.57
CA ARG A 132 -11.11 5.35 -41.85
C ARG A 132 -11.85 4.52 -42.89
N THR A 133 -12.78 5.17 -43.59
CA THR A 133 -13.26 4.69 -44.89
C THR A 133 -12.06 4.54 -45.84
N GLN A 134 -11.83 3.31 -46.29
CA GLN A 134 -11.14 2.92 -47.53
C GLN A 134 -9.62 3.20 -47.65
N ASP A 135 -8.81 2.57 -46.79
CA ASP A 135 -7.55 1.84 -47.10
C ASP A 135 -6.97 1.35 -45.76
N GLN A 136 -6.78 0.04 -45.59
CA GLN A 136 -6.39 -0.56 -44.30
C GLN A 136 -4.90 -0.41 -43.95
N SER A 137 -4.16 0.40 -44.72
CA SER A 137 -2.72 0.64 -44.53
C SER A 137 -2.36 1.59 -43.38
N GLU A 138 -3.29 2.47 -42.92
CA GLU A 138 -2.98 3.53 -41.94
C GLU A 138 -3.97 3.64 -40.77
N SER A 139 -4.33 2.50 -40.15
CA SER A 139 -5.12 2.55 -38.90
C SER A 139 -4.24 2.98 -37.72
N THR A 140 -4.44 4.20 -37.19
CA THR A 140 -3.85 4.60 -35.91
C THR A 140 -4.81 4.25 -34.76
N ILE A 141 -4.35 3.44 -33.79
CA ILE A 141 -5.05 3.22 -32.53
C ILE A 141 -4.72 4.39 -31.59
N LYS A 142 -5.74 5.11 -31.12
CA LYS A 142 -5.59 6.11 -30.06
C LYS A 142 -6.09 5.52 -28.74
N PHE A 143 -5.24 5.58 -27.72
CA PHE A 143 -5.59 5.22 -26.35
C PHE A 143 -5.97 6.48 -25.59
N TYR A 144 -7.14 6.46 -24.95
CA TYR A 144 -7.52 7.49 -23.99
C TYR A 144 -7.55 6.87 -22.60
N ILE A 145 -6.96 7.56 -21.64
CA ILE A 145 -6.94 7.18 -20.23
C ILE A 145 -7.87 8.16 -19.51
N SER A 146 -8.96 7.69 -18.92
CA SER A 146 -9.75 8.50 -17.99
C SER A 146 -9.23 8.30 -16.58
N ARG A 147 -9.00 9.40 -15.87
CA ARG A 147 -8.75 9.40 -14.42
C ARG A 147 -10.07 9.48 -13.67
#